data_AF-A0A0D7AGJ2-F1
#
_entry.id   AF-A0A0D7AGJ2-F1
#
_cell.length_a   1.000
_cell.length_b   1.000
_cell.length_c   1.000
_cell.angle_alpha   90.00
_cell.angle_beta   90.00
_cell.angle_gamma   90.00
#
_symmetry.space_group_name_H-M   'P 1'
#
loop_
_entity.id
_entity.type
_entity.pdbx_description
1 polymer ?
#
loop_
_entity_poly.entity_id
_entity_poly.type
_entity_poly.pdbx_seq_one_letter_code
_entity_poly.pdbx_strand_id
1 'polypeptide(L)'
;PAYACRVNAQLVHPSESHLVKPNELESALARPLHVSMQEPHRPAAFLAASLLHAIITAKPFSAGNENTGPEYLRAMGIPGLADEGKVGAVYSGVATRASQHLKSIGGSQIADRGCTE
;
A
#
# COMPACT_ATOMS: atom_id res chain seq x y z
N PRO A 1 -2.77 11.69 4.46
CA PRO A 1 -1.35 11.90 4.01
C PRO A 1 -0.36 12.19 5.16
N ALA A 2 -0.59 13.21 5.99
CA ALA A 2 0.37 13.65 7.01
C ALA A 2 0.79 12.58 8.04
N TYR A 3 -0.10 11.63 8.37
CA TYR A 3 0.25 10.51 9.25
C TYR A 3 1.23 9.53 8.61
N ALA A 4 1.00 9.13 7.37
CA ALA A 4 1.93 8.28 6.61
C ALA A 4 3.31 8.93 6.45
N CYS A 5 3.37 10.25 6.28
CA CYS A 5 4.64 10.98 6.26
C CYS A 5 5.40 10.89 7.58
N ARG A 6 4.70 11.01 8.72
CA ARG A 6 5.31 10.88 10.05
C ARG A 6 5.85 9.48 10.30
N VAL A 7 5.08 8.45 9.91
CA VAL A 7 5.52 7.05 9.98
C VAL A 7 6.77 6.84 9.14
N ASN A 8 6.76 7.28 7.87
CA ASN A 8 7.91 7.18 6.98
C ASN A 8 9.15 7.88 7.56
N ALA A 9 8.99 9.09 8.11
CA ALA A 9 10.08 9.85 8.71
C ALA A 9 10.74 9.12 9.90
N GLN A 10 9.95 8.42 10.72
CA GLN A 10 10.48 7.61 11.83
C GLN A 10 11.23 6.38 11.32
N LEU A 11 10.77 5.76 10.24
CA LEU A 11 11.39 4.56 9.65
C LEU A 11 12.71 4.83 8.95
N VAL A 12 12.83 5.97 8.27
CA VAL A 12 14.02 6.28 7.48
C VAL A 12 15.14 6.91 8.30
N HIS A 13 14.87 7.36 9.53
CA HIS A 13 15.86 8.00 10.40
C HIS A 13 17.11 7.10 10.58
N PRO A 14 18.34 7.66 10.48
CA PRO A 14 18.71 9.08 10.37
C PRO A 14 18.64 9.68 8.96
N SER A 15 18.25 8.90 7.96
CA SER A 15 18.12 9.38 6.57
C SER A 15 16.90 10.28 6.40
N GLU A 16 16.99 11.24 5.48
CA GLU A 16 15.86 12.09 5.10
C GLU A 16 14.98 11.42 4.04
N SER A 17 13.68 11.65 4.13
CA SER A 17 12.74 11.20 3.11
C SER A 17 11.61 12.20 2.93
N HIS A 18 11.33 12.54 1.67
CA HIS A 18 10.33 13.53 1.30
C HIS A 18 9.19 12.88 0.54
N LEU A 19 7.99 13.42 0.71
CA LEU A 19 6.83 13.09 -0.11
C LEU A 19 7.03 13.71 -1.50
N VAL A 20 7.29 12.87 -2.51
CA VAL A 20 7.54 13.29 -3.90
C VAL A 20 6.28 13.21 -4.77
N LYS A 21 5.30 12.39 -4.39
CA LYS A 21 4.04 12.22 -5.13
C LYS A 21 2.83 12.27 -4.18
N PRO A 22 2.36 13.47 -3.79
CA PRO A 22 1.26 13.62 -2.83
C PRO A 22 -0.05 13.02 -3.35
N ASN A 23 -0.40 13.24 -4.62
CA ASN A 23 -1.62 12.70 -5.22
C ASN A 23 -1.63 11.17 -5.31
N GLU A 24 -0.46 10.57 -5.52
CA GLU A 24 -0.31 9.11 -5.53
C GLU A 24 -0.43 8.53 -4.13
N LEU A 25 0.11 9.20 -3.11
CA LEU A 25 -0.09 8.81 -1.72
C LEU A 25 -1.58 8.88 -1.34
N GLU A 26 -2.26 9.96 -1.70
CA GLU A 26 -3.69 10.11 -1.47
C GLU A 26 -4.50 9.00 -2.15
N SER A 27 -4.22 8.75 -3.43
CA SER A 27 -4.87 7.67 -4.18
C SER A 27 -4.59 6.30 -3.59
N ALA A 28 -3.35 6.04 -3.15
CA ALA A 28 -2.95 4.78 -2.52
C ALA A 28 -3.65 4.54 -1.16
N LEU A 29 -3.94 5.61 -0.42
CA LEU A 29 -4.69 5.53 0.85
C LEU A 29 -6.21 5.44 0.61
N ALA A 30 -6.73 6.11 -0.42
CA ALA A 30 -8.17 6.17 -0.70
C ALA A 30 -8.71 4.90 -1.36
N ARG A 31 -7.97 4.29 -2.29
CA ARG A 31 -8.43 3.12 -3.05
C ARG A 31 -8.82 1.93 -2.15
N PRO A 32 -8.01 1.49 -1.18
CA PRO A 32 -8.39 0.41 -0.26
C PRO A 32 -9.63 0.75 0.57
N LEU A 33 -9.83 2.02 0.95
CA LEU A 33 -11.03 2.46 1.67
C LEU A 33 -12.27 2.33 0.78
N HIS A 34 -12.21 2.77 -0.48
CA HIS A 34 -13.31 2.57 -1.42
C HIS A 34 -13.62 1.09 -1.66
N VAL A 35 -12.60 0.24 -1.81
CA VAL A 35 -12.78 -1.21 -1.94
C VAL A 35 -13.45 -1.79 -0.69
N SER A 36 -13.10 -1.32 0.52
CA SER A 36 -13.75 -1.78 1.75
C SER A 36 -15.24 -1.46 1.82
N MET A 37 -15.67 -0.35 1.21
CA MET A 37 -17.07 0.04 1.14
C MET A 37 -17.84 -0.73 0.07
N GLN A 38 -17.22 -0.98 -1.08
CA GLN A 38 -17.84 -1.69 -2.20
C GLN A 38 -17.86 -3.22 -1.99
N GLU A 39 -16.83 -3.76 -1.35
CA GLU A 39 -16.67 -5.19 -1.10
C GLU A 39 -16.55 -5.49 0.42
N PRO A 40 -17.60 -5.21 1.22
CA PRO A 40 -17.54 -5.33 2.69
C PRO A 40 -17.36 -6.78 3.18
N HIS A 41 -17.58 -7.76 2.30
CA HIS A 41 -17.38 -9.18 2.56
C HIS A 41 -15.89 -9.60 2.49
N ARG A 42 -15.00 -8.72 2.00
CA ARG A 42 -13.57 -9.00 1.95
C ARG A 42 -12.97 -8.95 3.36
N PRO A 43 -12.04 -9.87 3.68
CA PRO A 43 -11.40 -9.86 4.99
C PRO A 43 -10.52 -8.62 5.16
N ALA A 44 -10.34 -8.15 6.38
CA ALA A 44 -9.47 -7.02 6.70
C ALA A 44 -8.03 -7.20 6.17
N ALA A 45 -7.53 -8.44 6.15
CA ALA A 45 -6.24 -8.78 5.57
C ALA A 45 -6.13 -8.45 4.07
N PHE A 46 -7.22 -8.57 3.31
CA PHE A 46 -7.26 -8.18 1.90
C PHE A 46 -7.06 -6.67 1.74
N LEU A 47 -7.80 -5.88 2.50
CA LEU A 47 -7.70 -4.42 2.47
C LEU A 47 -6.31 -3.93 2.89
N ALA A 48 -5.75 -4.56 3.92
CA ALA A 48 -4.39 -4.27 4.37
C ALA A 48 -3.36 -4.60 3.29
N ALA A 49 -3.49 -5.75 2.61
CA ALA A 49 -2.61 -6.13 1.51
C ALA A 49 -2.76 -5.22 0.28
N SER A 50 -3.97 -4.77 -0.04
CA SER A 50 -4.23 -3.78 -1.10
C SER A 50 -3.59 -2.43 -0.78
N LEU A 51 -3.70 -1.95 0.46
CA LEU A 51 -3.06 -0.70 0.90
C LEU A 51 -1.54 -0.78 0.83
N LEU A 52 -0.97 -1.88 1.33
CA LEU A 52 0.45 -2.15 1.25
C LEU A 52 0.95 -2.10 -0.20
N HIS A 53 0.29 -2.85 -1.07
CA HIS A 53 0.63 -2.90 -2.50
C HIS A 53 0.55 -1.52 -3.16
N ALA A 54 -0.47 -0.74 -2.82
CA ALA A 54 -0.66 0.60 -3.38
C ALA A 54 0.47 1.55 -2.98
N ILE A 55 0.89 1.57 -1.71
CA ILE A 55 2.00 2.43 -1.24
C ILE A 55 3.34 2.01 -1.88
N ILE A 56 3.62 0.71 -1.95
CA ILE A 56 4.86 0.20 -2.56
C ILE A 56 4.91 0.54 -4.05
N THR A 57 3.81 0.38 -4.77
CA THR A 57 3.75 0.59 -6.23
C THR A 57 3.76 2.08 -6.58
N ALA A 58 3.05 2.91 -5.81
CA ALA A 58 3.01 4.36 -6.02
C ALA A 58 4.38 5.04 -5.79
N LYS A 59 5.21 4.44 -4.93
CA LYS A 59 6.49 5.01 -4.44
C LYS A 59 6.36 6.51 -4.11
N PRO A 60 5.46 6.89 -3.20
CA PRO A 60 5.18 8.30 -2.94
C PRO A 60 6.32 9.02 -2.21
N PHE A 61 7.21 8.29 -1.53
CA PHE A 61 8.33 8.85 -0.80
C PHE A 61 9.65 8.68 -1.57
N SER A 62 10.63 9.56 -1.34
CA SER A 62 11.97 9.42 -1.91
C SER A 62 12.74 8.21 -1.35
N ALA A 63 12.36 7.69 -0.19
CA ALA A 63 12.96 6.54 0.48
C ALA A 63 11.92 5.87 1.40
N GLY A 64 12.16 4.62 1.84
CA GLY A 64 11.34 3.97 2.87
C GLY A 64 9.98 3.39 2.44
N ASN A 65 9.60 3.49 1.15
CA ASN A 65 8.28 3.06 0.65
C ASN A 65 7.89 1.62 1.02
N GLU A 66 8.86 0.70 1.02
CA GLU A 66 8.65 -0.73 1.32
C GLU A 66 8.25 -0.97 2.78
N ASN A 67 8.73 -0.14 3.71
CA ASN A 67 8.50 -0.27 5.15
C ASN A 67 7.36 0.62 5.65
N THR A 68 7.02 1.67 4.90
CA THR A 68 5.97 2.62 5.29
C THR A 68 4.58 2.01 5.23
N GLY A 69 4.28 1.18 4.22
CA GLY A 69 2.98 0.50 4.15
C GLY A 69 2.69 -0.41 5.35
N PRO A 70 3.60 -1.34 5.71
CA PRO A 70 3.44 -2.21 6.86
C PRO A 70 3.31 -1.46 8.19
N GLU A 71 4.16 -0.46 8.42
CA GLU A 71 4.15 0.30 9.67
C GLU A 71 2.90 1.16 9.80
N TYR A 72 2.43 1.75 8.69
CA TYR A 72 1.18 2.50 8.67
C TYR A 72 -0.01 1.62 9.10
N LEU A 73 -0.07 0.35 8.64
CA LEU A 73 -1.12 -0.58 9.03
C LEU A 73 -1.05 -0.94 10.52
N ARG A 74 0.17 -1.17 11.04
CA ARG A 74 0.38 -1.44 12.48
C ARG A 74 -0.06 -0.24 13.33
N ALA A 75 0.30 0.97 12.90
CA ALA A 75 -0.02 2.21 13.59
C ALA A 75 -1.53 2.53 13.57
N MET A 76 -2.26 2.03 12.56
CA MET A 76 -3.72 2.11 12.49
C MET A 76 -4.45 1.07 13.34
N GLY A 77 -3.74 0.27 14.14
CA GLY A 77 -4.35 -0.72 15.04
C GLY A 77 -4.95 -1.91 14.30
N ILE A 78 -4.49 -2.21 13.09
CA ILE A 78 -4.79 -3.45 12.37
C ILE A 78 -3.58 -4.38 12.55
N PRO A 79 -3.57 -5.26 13.58
CA PRO A 79 -2.39 -6.05 13.93
C PRO A 79 -2.12 -7.18 12.90
N GLY A 80 -3.10 -7.47 12.04
CA GLY A 80 -3.27 -8.74 11.35
C GLY A 80 -2.38 -9.03 10.14
N LEU A 81 -1.20 -8.43 10.02
CA LEU A 81 -0.17 -8.88 9.05
C LEU A 81 1.24 -8.96 9.65
N ALA A 82 1.47 -8.37 10.83
CA ALA A 82 2.76 -8.37 11.51
C ALA A 82 2.79 -9.30 12.74
N ASP A 83 1.63 -9.73 13.25
CA ASP A 83 1.50 -10.52 14.48
C ASP A 83 1.97 -11.99 14.36
N GLU A 84 2.38 -12.47 13.19
CA GLU A 84 3.06 -13.78 13.06
C GLU A 84 4.57 -13.72 13.40
N GLY A 85 5.05 -12.65 14.03
CA GLY A 85 6.39 -12.60 14.65
C GLY A 85 7.58 -12.70 13.68
N LYS A 86 7.36 -12.59 12.37
CA LYS A 86 8.40 -12.65 11.33
C LYS A 86 8.40 -11.40 10.47
N VAL A 87 8.94 -10.32 11.03
CA VAL A 87 9.23 -9.09 10.27
C VAL A 87 10.25 -9.43 9.18
N GLY A 88 9.89 -9.17 7.92
CA GLY A 88 10.80 -9.25 6.76
C GLY A 88 10.50 -10.36 5.74
N ALA A 89 10.12 -11.57 6.17
CA ALA A 89 9.91 -12.70 5.25
C ALA A 89 8.46 -12.84 4.74
N VAL A 90 7.47 -12.39 5.51
CA VAL A 90 6.03 -12.55 5.19
C VAL A 90 5.58 -11.52 4.15
N TYR A 91 6.25 -10.37 4.07
CA TYR A 91 5.86 -9.28 3.17
C TYR A 91 6.15 -9.54 1.68
N SER A 92 7.17 -10.33 1.35
CA SER A 92 7.48 -10.70 -0.04
C SER A 92 6.37 -11.55 -0.66
N GLY A 93 5.75 -12.42 0.13
CA GLY A 93 4.63 -13.28 -0.29
C GLY A 93 3.29 -12.55 -0.32
N VAL A 94 3.02 -11.64 0.62
CA VAL A 94 1.75 -10.90 0.69
C VAL A 94 1.63 -9.87 -0.43
N ALA A 95 2.70 -9.12 -0.74
CA ALA A 95 2.71 -8.22 -1.89
C ALA A 95 2.50 -9.01 -3.20
N THR A 96 3.09 -10.19 -3.32
CA THR A 96 2.90 -11.09 -4.48
C THR A 96 1.48 -11.62 -4.56
N ARG A 97 0.87 -12.07 -3.44
CA ARG A 97 -0.52 -12.55 -3.39
C ARG A 97 -1.54 -11.44 -3.64
N ALA A 98 -1.33 -10.25 -3.10
CA ALA A 98 -2.14 -9.07 -3.39
C ALA A 98 -2.06 -8.70 -4.87
N SER A 99 -0.85 -8.73 -5.44
CA SER A 99 -0.62 -8.47 -6.87
C SER A 99 -1.28 -9.53 -7.75
N GLN A 100 -1.18 -10.81 -7.39
CA GLN A 100 -1.81 -11.93 -8.11
C GLN A 100 -3.34 -11.84 -8.05
N HIS A 101 -3.90 -11.51 -6.88
CA HIS A 101 -5.34 -11.38 -6.70
C HIS A 101 -5.90 -10.12 -7.38
N LEU A 102 -5.18 -8.99 -7.33
CA LEU A 102 -5.53 -7.78 -8.10
C LEU A 102 -5.44 -8.03 -9.61
N LYS A 103 -4.47 -8.80 -10.10
CA LYS A 103 -4.44 -9.25 -11.50
C LYS A 103 -5.61 -10.19 -11.84
N SER A 104 -6.03 -11.03 -10.91
CA SER A 104 -7.19 -11.91 -11.05
C SER A 104 -8.53 -11.15 -11.04
N ILE A 105 -8.63 -10.03 -10.32
CA ILE A 105 -9.83 -9.15 -10.32
C ILE A 105 -9.77 -8.16 -11.51
N GLY A 106 -8.57 -7.76 -11.93
CA GLY A 106 -8.31 -6.81 -13.03
C GLY A 106 -8.43 -7.37 -14.44
N GLY A 107 -9.02 -8.56 -14.60
CA GLY A 107 -9.40 -9.11 -15.90
C GLY A 107 -10.63 -8.41 -16.49
N SER A 108 -10.58 -7.09 -16.65
CA SER A 108 -11.48 -6.36 -17.54
C SER A 108 -10.75 -5.15 -18.11
N GLN A 109 -10.45 -5.29 -19.41
CA GLN A 109 -9.87 -4.33 -20.35
C GLN A 109 -9.95 -2.86 -19.90
N ILE A 110 -8.79 -2.24 -19.66
CA ILE A 110 -8.64 -0.83 -20.01
C ILE A 110 -8.03 -0.85 -21.40
N ALA A 111 -8.91 -0.70 -22.39
CA ALA A 111 -8.54 -0.58 -23.78
C ALA A 111 -7.57 0.59 -23.96
N ASP A 112 -6.54 0.30 -24.75
CA ASP A 112 -5.70 1.23 -25.47
C ASP A 112 -6.48 2.49 -25.90
N ARG A 113 -6.10 3.65 -25.36
CA ARG A 113 -6.24 4.92 -26.06
C ARG A 113 -4.93 5.66 -25.90
N GLY A 114 -4.18 5.65 -26.99
CA GLY A 114 -2.98 6.42 -27.17
C GLY A 114 -3.22 7.92 -26.97
N CYS A 115 -2.17 8.58 -26.47
CA CYS A 115 -1.96 9.99 -26.69
C CYS A 115 -0.67 10.11 -27.51
N THR A 116 -0.84 10.22 -28.83
CA THR A 116 0.12 10.91 -29.70
C THR A 116 0.08 12.41 -29.41
N GLU A 117 1.25 13.00 -29.63
CA GLU A 117 1.70 14.41 -29.54
C GLU A 117 0.65 15.51 -29.70
#